data_AF-A0A536BTV2-F1
#
_entry.id   AF-A0A536BTV2-F1
#
_cell.length_a   1.000
_cell.length_b   1.000
_cell.length_c   1.000
_cell.angle_alpha   90.00
_cell.angle_beta   90.00
_cell.angle_gamma   90.00
#
_symmetry.space_group_name_H-M   'P 1'
#
loop_
_entity.id
_entity.type
_entity.pdbx_description
1 polymer ?
#
loop_
_entity_poly.entity_id
_entity_poly.type
_entity_poly.pdbx_seq_one_letter_code
_entity_poly.pdbx_strand_id
1 'polypeptide(L)'
;ISERDAFVVAWSGFILALLMGIFLILHRGWPIVLLGLIGFIGGYFYTAPPFQYKYRALGLPLVFLLMGPLMVVGAYYAVTGTFDPNLLIVSLPVGLLVTAILHGNEWRDVAEDTRHGFTTFSAQVGREAAHWVYVMLVLGAYVAVGLAVMVGALPTLALLTLFSLPLMAWILRDAERGAEGHLRAIAMIDLMTARLHSAFGVLLLVGLVAGSAVR
;
A
#
# COMPACT_ATOMS: atom_id res chain seq x y z
N ILE A 1 -18.49 -16.86 -10.77
CA ILE A 1 -17.43 -17.76 -10.24
C ILE A 1 -18.08 -18.55 -9.12
N SER A 2 -18.07 -19.88 -9.13
CA SER A 2 -18.61 -20.66 -8.00
C SER A 2 -17.64 -20.63 -6.81
N GLU A 3 -18.11 -20.93 -5.60
CA GLU A 3 -17.23 -21.04 -4.43
C GLU A 3 -16.10 -22.06 -4.66
N ARG A 4 -16.43 -23.19 -5.29
CA ARG A 4 -15.45 -24.22 -5.66
C ARG A 4 -14.37 -23.65 -6.59
N ASP A 5 -14.76 -22.89 -7.60
CA ASP A 5 -13.80 -22.27 -8.53
C ASP A 5 -12.90 -21.25 -7.79
N ALA A 6 -13.47 -20.48 -6.87
CA ALA A 6 -12.71 -19.55 -6.04
C ALA A 6 -11.67 -20.28 -5.17
N PHE A 7 -12.05 -21.41 -4.55
CA PHE A 7 -11.10 -22.23 -3.79
C PHE A 7 -10.02 -22.84 -4.68
N VAL A 8 -10.35 -23.31 -5.88
CA VAL A 8 -9.35 -23.85 -6.83
C VAL A 8 -8.33 -22.77 -7.19
N VAL A 9 -8.78 -21.55 -7.48
CA VAL A 9 -7.88 -20.42 -7.78
C VAL A 9 -7.01 -20.09 -6.56
N ALA A 10 -7.60 -20.02 -5.36
CA ALA A 10 -6.86 -19.75 -4.13
C ALA A 10 -5.78 -20.80 -3.85
N TRP A 11 -6.13 -22.09 -3.88
CA TRP A 11 -5.19 -23.18 -3.66
C TRP A 11 -4.09 -23.23 -4.72
N SER A 12 -4.44 -22.98 -5.99
CA SER A 12 -3.45 -22.90 -7.07
C SER A 12 -2.44 -21.76 -6.81
N GLY A 13 -2.94 -20.60 -6.37
CA GLY A 13 -2.10 -19.48 -5.97
C GLY A 13 -1.19 -19.80 -4.79
N PHE A 14 -1.71 -20.44 -3.74
CA PHE A 14 -0.90 -20.86 -2.58
C PHE A 14 0.16 -21.89 -2.93
N ILE A 15 -0.17 -22.88 -3.78
CA ILE A 15 0.80 -23.88 -4.25
C ILE A 15 1.90 -23.19 -5.07
N LEU A 16 1.54 -22.30 -6.00
CA LEU A 16 2.52 -21.55 -6.78
C LEU A 16 3.43 -20.69 -5.87
N ALA A 17 2.84 -19.98 -4.91
CA ALA A 17 3.58 -19.19 -3.94
C ALA A 17 4.52 -20.06 -3.09
N LEU A 18 4.10 -21.25 -2.68
CA LEU A 18 4.93 -22.21 -1.94
C LEU A 18 6.11 -22.69 -2.80
N LEU A 19 5.87 -23.05 -4.06
CA LEU A 19 6.92 -23.49 -4.98
C LEU A 19 7.94 -22.37 -5.25
N MET A 20 7.47 -21.14 -5.48
CA MET A 20 8.34 -19.97 -5.62
C MET A 20 9.10 -19.67 -4.32
N GLY A 21 8.45 -19.82 -3.17
CA GLY A 21 9.06 -19.67 -1.86
C GLY A 21 10.20 -20.66 -1.65
N ILE A 22 9.97 -21.95 -1.92
CA ILE A 22 11.00 -23.00 -1.85
C ILE A 22 12.16 -22.66 -2.78
N PHE A 23 11.88 -22.28 -4.04
CA PHE A 23 12.91 -21.86 -4.98
C PHE A 23 13.77 -20.71 -4.43
N LEU A 24 13.14 -19.67 -3.90
CA LEU A 24 13.84 -18.52 -3.32
C LEU A 24 14.62 -18.90 -2.05
N ILE A 25 14.10 -19.77 -1.20
CA ILE A 25 14.81 -20.26 0.00
C ILE A 25 16.09 -21.00 -0.40
N LEU A 26 16.03 -21.84 -1.44
CA LEU A 26 17.20 -22.58 -1.93
C LEU A 26 18.29 -21.65 -2.49
N HIS A 27 17.92 -20.50 -3.07
CA HIS A 27 18.86 -19.57 -3.69
C HIS A 27 19.30 -18.42 -2.80
N ARG A 28 18.46 -17.96 -1.87
CA ARG A 28 18.69 -16.77 -1.01
C ARG A 28 18.85 -17.12 0.46
N GLY A 29 18.42 -18.29 0.89
CA GLY A 29 18.52 -18.76 2.27
C GLY A 29 17.31 -18.46 3.14
N TRP A 30 17.50 -18.67 4.44
CA TRP A 30 16.43 -18.67 5.44
C TRP A 30 15.64 -17.34 5.60
N PRO A 31 16.18 -16.13 5.32
CA PRO A 31 15.38 -14.91 5.53
C PRO A 31 14.12 -14.83 4.66
N ILE A 32 14.09 -15.53 3.52
CA ILE A 32 12.86 -15.69 2.71
C ILE A 32 11.74 -16.34 3.51
N VAL A 33 12.06 -17.32 4.38
CA VAL A 33 11.06 -17.97 5.25
C VAL A 33 10.43 -16.95 6.18
N LEU A 34 11.24 -16.08 6.80
CA LEU A 34 10.74 -15.06 7.72
C LEU A 34 9.85 -14.04 6.99
N LEU A 35 10.32 -13.52 5.86
CA LEU A 35 9.55 -12.57 5.03
C LEU A 35 8.22 -13.18 4.57
N GLY A 36 8.26 -14.42 4.08
CA GLY A 36 7.07 -15.17 3.67
C GLY A 36 6.11 -15.44 4.81
N LEU A 37 6.61 -15.82 5.99
CA LEU A 37 5.79 -16.10 7.17
C LEU A 37 5.10 -14.83 7.69
N ILE A 38 5.81 -13.71 7.77
CA ILE A 38 5.22 -12.42 8.16
C ILE A 38 4.12 -12.02 7.16
N GLY A 39 4.41 -12.13 5.87
CA GLY A 39 3.44 -11.83 4.81
C GLY A 39 2.21 -12.75 4.85
N PHE A 40 2.40 -14.05 5.08
CA PHE A 40 1.32 -15.03 5.21
C PHE A 40 0.45 -14.76 6.43
N ILE A 41 1.07 -14.55 7.60
CA ILE A 41 0.35 -14.24 8.85
C ILE A 41 -0.45 -12.94 8.68
N GLY A 42 0.17 -11.90 8.13
CA GLY A 42 -0.49 -10.63 7.84
C GLY A 42 -1.66 -10.80 6.88
N GLY A 43 -1.44 -11.42 5.73
CA GLY A 43 -2.48 -11.63 4.72
C GLY A 43 -3.64 -12.49 5.23
N TYR A 44 -3.35 -13.55 5.98
CA TYR A 44 -4.39 -14.41 6.57
C TYR A 44 -5.22 -13.64 7.60
N PHE A 45 -4.59 -13.03 8.59
CA PHE A 45 -5.29 -12.31 9.66
C PHE A 45 -5.89 -10.96 9.24
N TYR A 46 -5.67 -10.53 7.99
CA TYR A 46 -6.35 -9.38 7.42
C TYR A 46 -7.87 -9.55 7.51
N THR A 47 -8.40 -10.69 7.06
CA THR A 47 -9.84 -11.00 7.09
C THR A 47 -10.22 -12.25 7.88
N ALA A 48 -9.27 -13.17 8.13
CA ALA A 48 -9.54 -14.44 8.82
C ALA A 48 -9.39 -14.33 10.35
N PRO A 49 -10.18 -15.12 11.12
CA PRO A 49 -10.12 -15.12 12.58
C PRO A 49 -8.76 -15.61 13.12
N PRO A 50 -8.38 -15.19 14.35
CA PRO A 50 -9.20 -14.47 15.33
C PRO A 50 -9.05 -12.93 15.28
N PHE A 51 -8.09 -12.40 14.52
CA PHE A 51 -7.78 -10.96 14.55
C PHE A 51 -8.64 -10.16 13.56
N GLN A 52 -8.74 -10.58 12.30
CA GLN A 52 -9.51 -9.90 11.25
C GLN A 52 -9.27 -8.39 11.24
N TYR A 53 -7.99 -7.99 11.23
CA TYR A 53 -7.61 -6.62 11.58
C TYR A 53 -8.07 -5.58 10.58
N LYS A 54 -8.49 -5.97 9.36
CA LYS A 54 -9.19 -5.10 8.40
C LYS A 54 -10.41 -4.43 9.04
N TYR A 55 -11.17 -5.15 9.85
CA TYR A 55 -12.42 -4.68 10.44
C TYR A 55 -12.22 -3.94 11.77
N ARG A 56 -10.97 -3.58 12.08
CA ARG A 56 -10.53 -2.90 13.31
C ARG A 56 -9.63 -1.73 12.94
N ALA A 57 -9.39 -0.81 13.87
CA ALA A 57 -8.52 0.36 13.66
C ALA A 57 -7.01 0.03 13.48
N LEU A 58 -6.66 -1.24 13.25
CA LEU A 58 -5.30 -1.71 12.98
C LEU A 58 -5.00 -1.85 11.48
N GLY A 59 -6.00 -1.67 10.61
CA GLY A 59 -5.87 -1.76 9.15
C GLY A 59 -4.75 -0.89 8.60
N LEU A 60 -4.80 0.42 8.86
CA LEU A 60 -3.84 1.40 8.35
C LEU A 60 -2.37 1.06 8.66
N PRO A 61 -1.95 0.90 9.94
CA PRO A 61 -0.54 0.64 10.25
C PRO A 61 -0.07 -0.72 9.75
N LEU A 62 -0.89 -1.76 9.80
CA LEU A 62 -0.49 -3.09 9.34
C LEU A 62 -0.41 -3.16 7.82
N VAL A 63 -1.35 -2.56 7.08
CA VAL A 63 -1.27 -2.47 5.62
C VAL A 63 -0.07 -1.62 5.20
N PHE A 64 0.21 -0.52 5.88
CA PHE A 64 1.42 0.27 5.64
C PHE A 64 2.69 -0.59 5.76
N LEU A 65 2.86 -1.33 6.87
CA LEU A 65 4.05 -2.13 7.13
C LEU A 65 4.19 -3.33 6.18
N LEU A 66 3.09 -4.05 5.95
CA LEU A 66 3.07 -5.25 5.13
C LEU A 66 3.21 -4.92 3.65
N MET A 67 2.53 -3.87 3.17
CA MET A 67 2.48 -3.53 1.75
C MET A 67 3.51 -2.47 1.32
N GLY A 68 4.08 -1.72 2.26
CA GLY A 68 5.21 -0.84 2.01
C GLY A 68 6.54 -1.55 2.31
N PRO A 69 7.12 -1.37 3.50
CA PRO A 69 8.45 -1.89 3.85
C PRO A 69 8.64 -3.39 3.58
N LEU A 70 7.72 -4.25 4.03
CA LEU A 70 7.90 -5.70 3.91
C LEU A 70 7.93 -6.14 2.44
N MET A 71 7.00 -5.65 1.59
CA MET A 71 7.01 -5.99 0.17
C MET A 71 8.25 -5.45 -0.55
N VAL A 72 8.65 -4.19 -0.29
CA VAL A 72 9.79 -3.57 -0.98
C VAL A 72 11.11 -4.22 -0.57
N VAL A 73 11.35 -4.36 0.74
CA VAL A 73 12.55 -5.02 1.28
C VAL A 73 12.57 -6.49 0.87
N GLY A 74 11.43 -7.18 0.95
CA GLY A 74 11.32 -8.59 0.60
C GLY A 74 11.59 -8.85 -0.88
N ALA A 75 11.04 -8.02 -1.77
CA ALA A 75 11.28 -8.10 -3.20
C ALA A 75 12.76 -7.86 -3.54
N TYR A 76 13.38 -6.84 -2.92
CA TYR A 76 14.81 -6.60 -3.11
C TYR A 76 15.64 -7.79 -2.64
N TYR A 77 15.41 -8.29 -1.43
CA TYR A 77 16.14 -9.43 -0.88
C TYR A 77 15.97 -10.70 -1.74
N ALA A 78 14.78 -10.95 -2.27
CA ALA A 78 14.52 -12.07 -3.18
C ALA A 78 15.36 -12.00 -4.47
N VAL A 79 15.66 -10.79 -4.95
CA VAL A 79 16.44 -10.54 -6.18
C VAL A 79 17.95 -10.46 -5.92
N THR A 80 18.37 -9.85 -4.82
CA THR A 80 19.79 -9.55 -4.57
C THR A 80 20.43 -10.50 -3.55
N GLY A 81 19.65 -11.07 -2.63
CA GLY A 81 20.15 -11.82 -1.48
C GLY A 81 20.74 -10.95 -0.37
N THR A 82 20.59 -9.63 -0.45
CA THR A 82 21.15 -8.67 0.53
C THR A 82 20.06 -7.75 1.08
N PHE A 83 20.33 -7.13 2.23
CA PHE A 83 19.48 -6.11 2.82
C PHE A 83 20.13 -4.73 2.62
N ASP A 84 19.32 -3.74 2.26
CA ASP A 84 19.72 -2.34 2.20
C ASP A 84 18.76 -1.50 3.06
N PRO A 85 19.25 -0.86 4.15
CA PRO A 85 18.45 0.01 5.00
C PRO A 85 17.78 1.17 4.26
N ASN A 86 18.35 1.65 3.15
CA ASN A 86 17.76 2.72 2.34
C ASN A 86 16.38 2.34 1.80
N LEU A 87 16.10 1.03 1.65
CA LEU A 87 14.82 0.55 1.16
C LEU A 87 13.66 0.86 2.10
N LEU A 88 13.92 1.08 3.40
CA LEU A 88 12.90 1.55 4.32
C LEU A 88 12.39 2.92 3.87
N ILE A 89 13.30 3.84 3.50
CA ILE A 89 12.96 5.17 3.00
C ILE A 89 12.28 5.06 1.62
N VAL A 90 12.82 4.24 0.72
CA VAL A 90 12.26 4.02 -0.63
C VAL A 90 10.85 3.42 -0.59
N SER A 91 10.54 2.64 0.45
CA SER A 91 9.22 2.02 0.62
C SER A 91 8.13 2.97 1.12
N LEU A 92 8.50 4.10 1.74
CA LEU A 92 7.53 5.02 2.36
C LEU A 92 6.48 5.54 1.38
N PRO A 93 6.84 6.06 0.18
CA PRO A 93 5.84 6.59 -0.75
C PRO A 93 4.81 5.54 -1.19
N VAL A 94 5.28 4.32 -1.47
CA VAL A 94 4.43 3.19 -1.87
C VAL A 94 3.51 2.78 -0.71
N GLY A 95 4.08 2.59 0.48
CA GLY A 95 3.30 2.24 1.67
C GLY A 95 2.24 3.28 2.00
N LEU A 96 2.58 4.57 1.93
CA LEU A 96 1.63 5.67 2.21
C LEU A 96 0.47 5.68 1.22
N LEU A 97 0.73 5.52 -0.08
CA LEU A 97 -0.32 5.48 -1.10
C LEU A 97 -1.19 4.23 -0.98
N VAL A 98 -0.63 3.05 -0.69
CA VAL A 98 -1.43 1.83 -0.47
C VAL A 98 -2.31 1.97 0.77
N THR A 99 -1.79 2.56 1.85
CA THR A 99 -2.59 2.87 3.04
C THR A 99 -3.67 3.92 2.75
N ALA A 100 -3.40 4.89 1.87
CA ALA A 100 -4.42 5.85 1.42
C ALA A 100 -5.55 5.17 0.63
N ILE A 101 -5.26 4.12 -0.15
CA ILE A 101 -6.29 3.31 -0.84
C ILE A 101 -7.20 2.64 0.20
N LEU A 102 -6.62 1.95 1.18
CA LEU A 102 -7.38 1.30 2.25
C LEU A 102 -8.21 2.33 3.03
N HIS A 103 -7.58 3.42 3.45
CA HIS A 103 -8.23 4.43 4.26
C HIS A 103 -9.34 5.15 3.49
N GLY A 104 -9.17 5.38 2.19
CA GLY A 104 -10.22 5.88 1.31
C GLY A 104 -11.42 4.92 1.22
N ASN A 105 -11.16 3.60 1.20
CA ASN A 105 -12.21 2.58 1.25
C ASN A 105 -12.95 2.61 2.60
N GLU A 106 -12.23 2.57 3.72
CA GLU A 106 -12.82 2.67 5.07
C GLU A 106 -13.61 3.97 5.25
N TRP A 107 -13.11 5.08 4.73
CA TRP A 107 -13.73 6.40 4.89
C TRP A 107 -15.04 6.53 4.10
N ARG A 108 -15.06 6.02 2.86
CA ARG A 108 -16.29 5.95 2.06
C ARG A 108 -17.36 5.09 2.73
N ASP A 109 -16.94 3.97 3.31
CA ASP A 109 -17.84 2.92 3.78
C ASP A 109 -18.17 3.01 5.27
N VAL A 110 -17.76 4.08 5.99
CA VAL A 110 -17.99 4.28 7.44
C VAL A 110 -19.40 3.90 7.88
N ALA A 111 -20.43 4.37 7.16
CA ALA A 111 -21.82 4.12 7.53
C ALA A 111 -22.21 2.64 7.40
N GLU A 112 -21.65 1.94 6.41
CA GLU A 112 -21.91 0.51 6.19
C GLU A 112 -21.10 -0.35 7.16
N ASP A 113 -19.81 -0.05 7.33
CA ASP A 113 -18.92 -0.71 8.28
C ASP A 113 -19.49 -0.67 9.70
N THR A 114 -19.98 0.50 10.12
CA THR A 114 -20.61 0.68 11.45
C THR A 114 -21.86 -0.20 11.60
N ARG A 115 -22.69 -0.36 10.56
CA ARG A 115 -23.87 -1.25 10.61
C ARG A 115 -23.49 -2.72 10.74
N HIS A 116 -22.36 -3.13 10.19
CA HIS A 116 -21.82 -4.48 10.36
C HIS A 116 -21.05 -4.67 11.68
N GLY A 117 -20.98 -3.64 12.53
CA GLY A 117 -20.27 -3.69 13.81
C GLY A 117 -18.75 -3.63 13.67
N PHE A 118 -18.23 -3.22 12.51
CA PHE A 118 -16.80 -3.02 12.32
C PHE A 118 -16.34 -1.75 13.01
N THR A 119 -15.09 -1.76 13.46
CA THR A 119 -14.47 -0.66 14.22
C THR A 119 -13.24 -0.16 13.48
N THR A 120 -13.38 0.06 12.17
CA THR A 120 -12.32 0.58 11.28
C THR A 120 -11.83 1.94 11.78
N PHE A 121 -10.63 2.35 11.35
CA PHE A 121 -10.04 3.58 11.84
C PHE A 121 -10.94 4.78 11.52
N SER A 122 -11.42 4.86 10.28
CA SER A 122 -12.34 5.91 9.82
C SER A 122 -13.66 5.95 10.61
N ALA A 123 -14.19 4.80 11.01
CA ALA A 123 -15.41 4.73 11.83
C ALA A 123 -15.19 5.26 13.25
N GLN A 124 -13.99 5.15 13.80
CA GLN A 124 -13.67 5.59 15.18
C GLN A 124 -13.32 7.08 15.28
N VAL A 125 -12.59 7.63 14.30
CA VAL A 125 -12.03 8.99 14.40
C VAL A 125 -12.98 10.09 13.90
N GLY A 126 -14.05 9.71 13.21
CA GLY A 126 -15.01 10.64 12.62
C GLY A 126 -14.52 11.31 11.33
N ARG A 127 -15.42 12.06 10.69
CA ARG A 127 -15.24 12.55 9.31
C ARG A 127 -14.03 13.47 9.13
N GLU A 128 -13.82 14.41 10.05
CA GLU A 128 -12.75 15.41 9.95
C GLU A 128 -11.36 14.77 10.10
N ALA A 129 -11.16 13.92 11.10
CA ALA A 129 -9.90 13.22 11.29
C ALA A 129 -9.63 12.22 10.16
N ALA A 130 -10.67 11.51 9.69
CA ALA A 130 -10.54 10.62 8.54
C ALA A 130 -10.10 11.39 7.28
N HIS A 131 -10.67 12.57 7.03
CA HIS A 131 -10.24 13.45 5.95
C HIS A 131 -8.76 13.82 6.07
N TRP A 132 -8.32 14.36 7.20
CA TRP A 132 -6.93 14.82 7.35
C TRP A 132 -5.92 13.68 7.28
N VAL A 133 -6.24 12.51 7.85
CA VAL A 133 -5.38 11.32 7.73
C VAL A 133 -5.24 10.91 6.27
N TYR A 134 -6.33 10.93 5.50
CA TYR A 134 -6.28 10.65 4.07
C TYR A 134 -5.36 11.63 3.31
N VAL A 135 -5.55 12.93 3.54
CA VAL A 135 -4.74 13.99 2.93
C VAL A 135 -3.26 13.83 3.29
N MET A 136 -2.95 13.56 4.57
CA MET A 136 -1.58 13.35 5.05
C MET A 136 -0.91 12.14 4.42
N LEU A 137 -1.64 11.03 4.22
CA LEU A 137 -1.10 9.85 3.53
C LEU A 137 -0.75 10.16 2.07
N VAL A 138 -1.65 10.83 1.35
CA VAL A 138 -1.45 11.18 -0.06
C VAL A 138 -0.29 12.17 -0.22
N LEU A 139 -0.33 13.31 0.49
CA LEU A 139 0.73 14.32 0.42
C LEU A 139 2.06 13.79 0.96
N GLY A 140 2.01 12.98 2.02
CA GLY A 140 3.16 12.35 2.64
C GLY A 140 3.96 11.51 1.66
N ALA A 141 3.31 10.85 0.69
CA ALA A 141 4.00 10.07 -0.33
C ALA A 141 4.91 10.93 -1.22
N TYR A 142 4.45 12.11 -1.62
CA TYR A 142 5.24 13.06 -2.41
C TYR A 142 6.36 13.69 -1.59
N VAL A 143 6.08 14.05 -0.33
CA VAL A 143 7.11 14.53 0.60
C VAL A 143 8.17 13.45 0.80
N ALA A 144 7.78 12.19 0.98
CA ALA A 144 8.70 11.07 1.16
C ALA A 144 9.62 10.87 -0.04
N VAL A 145 9.14 11.01 -1.29
CA VAL A 145 10.03 11.00 -2.47
C VAL A 145 10.99 12.17 -2.46
N GLY A 146 10.51 13.39 -2.17
CA GLY A 146 11.36 14.57 -2.09
C GLY A 146 12.49 14.39 -1.07
N LEU A 147 12.16 13.93 0.13
CA LEU A 147 13.14 13.64 1.18
C LEU A 147 14.10 12.52 0.78
N ALA A 148 13.61 11.45 0.16
CA ALA A 148 14.44 10.36 -0.31
C ALA A 148 15.46 10.81 -1.38
N VAL A 149 15.06 11.72 -2.27
CA VAL A 149 15.98 12.35 -3.24
C VAL A 149 16.98 13.26 -2.54
N MET A 150 16.54 14.09 -1.58
CA MET A 150 17.41 15.00 -0.85
C MET A 150 18.53 14.29 -0.08
N VAL A 151 18.24 13.13 0.53
CA VAL A 151 19.23 12.33 1.28
C VAL A 151 20.00 11.34 0.39
N GLY A 152 19.75 11.34 -0.92
CA GLY A 152 20.45 10.48 -1.89
C GLY A 152 20.00 9.02 -1.92
N ALA A 153 18.91 8.66 -1.23
CA ALA A 153 18.33 7.31 -1.25
C ALA A 153 17.61 7.00 -2.58
N LEU A 154 17.11 8.02 -3.28
CA LEU A 154 16.57 7.92 -4.63
C LEU A 154 17.34 8.83 -5.60
N PRO A 155 17.49 8.45 -6.89
CA PRO A 155 18.03 9.34 -7.90
C PRO A 155 17.10 10.55 -8.11
N THR A 156 17.64 11.69 -8.54
CA THR A 156 16.84 12.90 -8.83
C THR A 156 15.72 12.64 -9.83
N LEU A 157 15.91 11.71 -10.77
CA LEU A 157 14.88 11.28 -11.72
C LEU A 157 13.66 10.61 -11.07
N ALA A 158 13.71 10.22 -9.79
CA ALA A 158 12.52 9.78 -9.06
C ALA A 158 11.46 10.91 -8.92
N LEU A 159 11.86 12.18 -9.07
CA LEU A 159 10.94 13.32 -9.13
C LEU A 159 10.02 13.30 -10.36
N LEU A 160 10.23 12.41 -11.33
CA LEU A 160 9.24 12.14 -12.39
C LEU A 160 7.87 11.76 -11.83
N THR A 161 7.81 11.21 -10.60
CA THR A 161 6.57 10.99 -9.86
C THR A 161 5.68 12.24 -9.74
N LEU A 162 6.25 13.45 -9.78
CA LEU A 162 5.50 14.71 -9.78
C LEU A 162 4.59 14.88 -11.01
N PHE A 163 4.81 14.15 -12.10
CA PHE A 163 3.88 14.15 -13.24
C PHE A 163 2.51 13.53 -12.90
N SER A 164 2.39 12.83 -11.76
CA SER A 164 1.11 12.35 -11.25
C SER A 164 0.33 13.38 -10.41
N LEU A 165 0.88 14.58 -10.17
CA LEU A 165 0.24 15.65 -9.38
C LEU A 165 -1.18 16.03 -9.85
N PRO A 166 -1.52 16.04 -11.16
CA PRO A 166 -2.89 16.31 -11.58
C PRO A 166 -3.91 15.30 -11.01
N LEU A 167 -3.53 14.01 -10.92
CA LEU A 167 -4.37 12.99 -10.29
C LEU A 167 -4.48 13.22 -8.78
N MET A 168 -3.36 13.58 -8.13
CA MET A 168 -3.35 13.95 -6.71
C MET A 168 -4.29 15.13 -6.42
N ALA A 169 -4.20 16.21 -7.20
CA ALA A 169 -5.04 17.39 -7.02
C ALA A 169 -6.53 17.06 -7.19
N TRP A 170 -6.85 16.15 -8.12
CA TRP A 170 -8.22 15.69 -8.31
C TRP A 170 -8.75 14.92 -7.10
N ILE A 171 -7.99 13.93 -6.59
CA ILE A 171 -8.44 13.14 -5.43
C ILE A 171 -8.52 13.98 -4.14
N LEU A 172 -7.63 14.96 -3.97
CA LEU A 172 -7.67 15.83 -2.80
C LEU A 172 -8.88 16.77 -2.87
N ARG A 173 -9.23 17.28 -4.05
CA ARG A 173 -10.46 18.05 -4.23
C ARG A 173 -11.71 17.24 -3.90
N ASP A 174 -11.76 15.97 -4.30
CA ASP A 174 -12.89 15.09 -3.98
C ASP A 174 -12.91 14.72 -2.48
N ALA A 175 -11.75 14.59 -1.84
CA ALA A 175 -11.63 14.44 -0.39
C ALA A 175 -12.21 15.66 0.37
N GLU A 176 -11.82 16.88 0.00
CA GLU A 176 -12.36 18.11 0.61
C GLU A 176 -13.90 18.16 0.51
N ARG A 177 -14.44 17.86 -0.69
CA ARG A 177 -15.90 17.77 -0.89
C ARG A 177 -16.55 16.70 -0.01
N GLY A 178 -15.88 15.56 0.17
CA GLY A 178 -16.30 14.51 1.09
C GLY A 178 -16.36 14.98 2.55
N ALA A 179 -15.36 15.76 2.98
CA ALA A 179 -15.30 16.35 4.32
C ALA A 179 -16.42 17.37 4.57
N GLU A 180 -16.84 18.11 3.53
CA GLU A 180 -18.01 18.99 3.53
C GLU A 180 -19.35 18.24 3.57
N GLY A 181 -19.34 16.91 3.40
CA GLY A 181 -20.53 16.06 3.45
C GLY A 181 -21.03 15.59 2.08
N HIS A 182 -20.35 15.91 0.98
CA HIS A 182 -20.70 15.43 -0.36
C HIS A 182 -20.21 13.99 -0.58
N LEU A 183 -20.82 13.00 0.08
CA LEU A 183 -20.38 11.59 0.05
C LEU A 183 -20.25 10.99 -1.35
N ARG A 184 -21.01 11.49 -2.34
CA ARG A 184 -20.88 11.06 -3.75
C ARG A 184 -19.52 11.40 -4.36
N ALA A 185 -18.85 12.45 -3.89
CA ALA A 185 -17.51 12.82 -4.35
C ALA A 185 -16.47 11.74 -4.00
N ILE A 186 -16.62 11.09 -2.84
CA ILE A 186 -15.69 10.06 -2.37
C ILE A 186 -16.10 8.63 -2.71
N ALA A 187 -17.19 8.45 -3.49
CA ALA A 187 -17.72 7.12 -3.81
C ALA A 187 -16.69 6.21 -4.53
N MET A 188 -15.75 6.80 -5.27
CA MET A 188 -14.70 6.09 -6.00
C MET A 188 -13.30 6.50 -5.54
N ILE A 189 -13.16 7.07 -4.34
CA ILE A 189 -11.90 7.66 -3.89
C ILE A 189 -10.79 6.61 -3.79
N ASP A 190 -11.09 5.41 -3.29
CA ASP A 190 -10.19 4.25 -3.24
C ASP A 190 -9.68 3.85 -4.63
N LEU A 191 -10.57 3.76 -5.62
CA LEU A 191 -10.19 3.44 -6.99
C LEU A 191 -9.34 4.54 -7.62
N MET A 192 -9.69 5.81 -7.40
CA MET A 192 -8.90 6.93 -7.95
C MET A 192 -7.51 7.01 -7.30
N THR A 193 -7.41 6.69 -6.01
CA THR A 193 -6.13 6.57 -5.31
C THR A 193 -5.33 5.38 -5.81
N ALA A 194 -5.97 4.26 -6.15
CA ALA A 194 -5.30 3.13 -6.78
C ALA A 194 -4.76 3.47 -8.18
N ARG A 195 -5.48 4.30 -8.96
CA ARG A 195 -4.99 4.84 -10.23
C ARG A 195 -3.82 5.79 -10.02
N LEU A 196 -3.89 6.66 -9.01
CA LEU A 196 -2.77 7.51 -8.64
C LEU A 196 -1.55 6.68 -8.26
N HIS A 197 -1.71 5.71 -7.36
CA HIS A 197 -0.64 4.79 -6.94
C HIS A 197 0.00 4.08 -8.14
N SER A 198 -0.81 3.64 -9.11
CA SER A 198 -0.32 2.98 -10.32
C SER A 198 0.50 3.95 -11.19
N ALA A 199 -0.03 5.14 -11.47
CA ALA A 199 0.69 6.16 -12.24
C ALA A 199 2.00 6.58 -11.56
N PHE A 200 1.94 6.81 -10.25
CA PHE A 200 3.08 7.14 -9.40
C PHE A 200 4.13 6.03 -9.45
N GLY A 201 3.73 4.77 -9.28
CA GLY A 201 4.64 3.62 -9.30
C GLY A 201 5.34 3.43 -10.64
N VAL A 202 4.61 3.61 -11.76
CA VAL A 202 5.20 3.58 -13.10
C VAL A 202 6.23 4.71 -13.29
N LEU A 203 5.89 5.93 -12.89
CA LEU A 203 6.81 7.08 -12.97
C LEU A 203 8.04 6.88 -12.08
N LEU A 204 7.86 6.34 -10.88
CA LEU A 204 8.96 6.00 -9.98
C LEU A 204 9.89 4.95 -10.60
N LEU A 205 9.32 3.88 -11.17
CA LEU A 205 10.08 2.84 -11.85
C LEU A 205 10.89 3.41 -13.03
N VAL A 206 10.27 4.24 -13.87
CA VAL A 206 10.96 4.94 -14.97
C VAL A 206 12.10 5.80 -14.43
N GLY A 207 11.86 6.56 -13.36
CA GLY A 207 12.89 7.38 -12.72
C GLY A 207 14.05 6.58 -12.16
N LEU A 208 13.79 5.41 -11.57
CA LEU A 208 14.81 4.49 -11.07
C LEU A 208 15.65 3.89 -12.21
N VAL A 209 14.99 3.37 -13.25
CA VAL A 209 15.67 2.76 -14.42
C VAL A 209 16.50 3.80 -15.16
N ALA A 210 15.92 4.95 -15.49
CA ALA A 210 16.64 6.04 -16.15
C ALA A 210 17.78 6.58 -15.27
N GLY A 211 17.55 6.71 -13.96
CA GLY A 211 18.58 7.14 -13.01
C GLY A 211 19.75 6.18 -12.91
N SER A 212 19.51 4.87 -13.06
CA SER A 212 20.58 3.86 -13.09
C SER A 212 21.43 3.90 -14.36
N ALA A 213 20.87 4.39 -15.48
CA ALA A 213 21.57 4.51 -16.76
C ALA A 213 22.45 5.78 -16.88
N VAL A 214 22.27 6.74 -15.97
CA VAL A 214 22.98 8.04 -15.96
C VAL A 214 24.10 8.07 -14.91
N ARG A 215 24.25 7.01 -14.11
CA ARG A 215 25.37 6.81 -13.17
C ARG A 215 26.50 6.04 -13.84
#